data_AF-A0A7X3WSZ5-F1
#
_entry.id   AF-A0A7X3WSZ5-F1
#
_cell.length_a   1.000
_cell.length_b   1.000
_cell.length_c   1.000
_cell.angle_alpha   90.00
_cell.angle_beta   90.00
_cell.angle_gamma   90.00
#
_symmetry.space_group_name_H-M   'P 1'
#
loop_
_entity.id
_entity.type
_entity.pdbx_description
1 polymer ?
#
loop_
_entity_poly.entity_id
_entity_poly.type
_entity_poly.pdbx_seq_one_letter_code
_entity_poly.pdbx_strand_id
1 'polypeptide(L)'
;MFRDLLSSRLSQAGFAFFVLVVGGSLLYSWHVHRTTAAEFGPIPQTVESPKNKTEANTAPVDFQTEGVVNTPDETTETLMSEAETIDATELLDIADAFLPDDMVSEAEASAEDVPVSPYGFGPYPEVPVDYPYKDPFALSIGGCSTKELELIERVLIKLWNQGNTNITGGFFMSGKVYPHYSETAYTRQTGNSENGGFMYIGSPDFPEPDLESIQSGKIKGQLRDLDSSGIEPYSFLGLDRSH
;
A
#
# COMPACT_ATOMS: atom_id res chain seq x y z
N MET A 1 47.69 26.74 25.32
CA MET A 1 46.22 26.59 25.33
C MET A 1 45.79 25.14 25.07
N PHE A 2 45.75 24.60 23.84
CA PHE A 2 45.30 23.19 23.65
C PHE A 2 46.17 22.14 24.38
N ARG A 3 47.48 22.37 24.54
CA ARG A 3 48.37 21.50 25.32
C ARG A 3 48.02 21.41 26.81
N ASP A 4 47.46 22.48 27.37
CA ASP A 4 47.16 22.57 28.81
C ASP A 4 45.85 21.82 29.14
N LEU A 5 44.88 21.87 28.23
CA LEU A 5 43.60 21.14 28.31
C LEU A 5 43.78 19.61 28.35
N LEU A 6 44.81 19.08 27.69
CA LEU A 6 45.15 17.65 27.65
C LEU A 6 45.98 17.17 28.86
N SER A 7 46.57 18.10 29.63
CA SER A 7 47.38 17.81 30.82
C SER A 7 46.55 17.69 32.10
N SER A 8 45.30 18.13 32.08
CA SER A 8 44.38 17.97 33.21
C SER A 8 44.05 16.50 33.45
N ARG A 9 44.26 16.02 34.68
CA ARG A 9 43.89 14.67 35.12
C ARG A 9 42.40 14.36 34.89
N LEU A 10 41.55 15.39 34.96
CA LEU A 10 40.11 15.26 34.71
C LEU A 10 39.81 14.97 33.23
N SER A 11 40.49 15.67 32.32
CA SER A 11 40.38 15.43 30.87
C SER A 11 40.84 14.01 30.49
N GLN A 12 41.93 13.54 31.11
CA GLN A 12 42.47 12.19 30.89
C GLN A 12 41.51 11.11 31.39
N ALA A 13 40.92 11.28 32.58
CA ALA A 13 39.91 10.37 33.10
C ALA A 13 38.63 10.35 32.23
N GLY A 14 38.16 11.52 31.79
CA GLY A 14 37.01 11.62 30.89
C GLY A 14 37.23 10.95 29.53
N PHE A 15 38.43 11.11 28.95
CA PHE A 15 38.80 10.43 27.70
C PHE A 15 38.89 8.91 27.87
N ALA A 16 39.51 8.43 28.96
CA ALA A 16 39.58 7.00 29.25
C ALA A 16 38.18 6.38 29.44
N PHE A 17 37.27 7.08 30.14
CA PHE A 17 35.87 6.67 30.28
C PHE A 17 35.14 6.64 28.94
N PHE A 18 35.29 7.67 28.10
CA PHE A 18 34.69 7.71 26.77
C PHE A 18 35.16 6.54 25.87
N VAL A 19 36.46 6.24 25.86
CA VAL A 19 37.01 5.09 25.12
C VAL A 19 36.46 3.77 25.66
N LEU A 20 36.30 3.62 26.98
CA LEU A 20 35.69 2.43 27.59
C LEU A 20 34.21 2.25 27.19
N VAL A 21 33.42 3.31 27.22
CA VAL A 21 31.99 3.26 26.84
C VAL A 21 31.85 2.95 25.35
N VAL A 22 32.49 3.73 24.47
CA VAL A 22 32.37 3.54 23.01
C VAL A 22 32.97 2.21 22.56
N GLY A 23 34.15 1.85 23.08
CA GLY A 23 34.77 0.55 22.81
C GLY A 23 33.94 -0.63 23.32
N GLY A 24 33.34 -0.49 24.51
CA GLY A 24 32.43 -1.49 25.09
C GLY A 24 31.17 -1.68 24.25
N SER A 25 30.53 -0.60 23.82
CA SER A 25 29.35 -0.67 22.93
C SER A 25 29.67 -1.30 21.57
N LEU A 26 30.83 -0.98 20.98
CA LEU A 26 31.29 -1.60 19.73
C LEU A 26 31.58 -3.11 19.89
N LEU A 27 32.28 -3.50 20.95
CA LEU A 27 32.54 -4.90 21.28
C LEU A 27 31.26 -5.69 21.56
N TYR A 28 30.30 -5.09 22.27
CA TYR A 28 28.99 -5.69 22.54
C TYR A 28 28.19 -5.88 21.25
N SER A 29 28.09 -4.85 20.40
CA SER A 29 27.42 -4.93 19.10
C SER A 29 28.02 -6.01 18.21
N TRP A 30 29.36 -6.07 18.12
CA TRP A 30 30.05 -7.13 17.38
C TRP A 30 29.81 -8.53 17.95
N HIS A 31 29.78 -8.68 19.28
CA HIS A 31 29.48 -9.94 19.94
C HIS A 31 28.06 -10.42 19.63
N VAL A 32 27.05 -9.54 19.78
CA VAL A 32 25.64 -9.84 19.47
C VAL A 32 25.49 -10.23 18.00
N HIS A 33 26.05 -9.46 17.06
CA HIS A 33 26.01 -9.82 15.64
C HIS A 33 26.59 -11.21 15.37
N ARG A 34 27.66 -11.60 16.07
CA ARG A 34 28.29 -12.92 15.89
C ARG A 34 27.49 -14.07 16.50
N THR A 35 26.84 -13.87 17.65
CA THR A 35 25.98 -14.91 18.25
C THR A 35 24.69 -15.08 17.46
N THR A 36 24.04 -13.97 17.04
CA THR A 36 22.84 -14.01 16.20
C THR A 36 23.13 -14.69 14.85
N ALA A 37 24.26 -14.42 14.21
CA ALA A 37 24.63 -15.09 12.95
C ALA A 37 24.99 -16.59 13.10
N ALA A 38 25.17 -17.09 14.33
CA ALA A 38 25.41 -18.51 14.60
C ALA A 38 24.11 -19.27 14.94
N GLU A 39 23.13 -18.61 15.56
CA GLU A 39 21.83 -19.19 15.89
C GLU A 39 20.84 -19.13 14.72
N PHE A 40 20.86 -18.01 13.98
CA PHE A 40 20.10 -17.86 12.74
C PHE A 40 21.01 -18.19 11.56
N GLY A 41 21.10 -19.49 11.25
CA GLY A 41 21.79 -19.98 10.05
C GLY A 41 21.27 -19.30 8.79
N PRO A 42 22.06 -19.27 7.69
CA PRO A 42 21.74 -18.49 6.49
C PRO A 42 20.36 -18.86 5.97
N ILE A 43 19.40 -17.95 6.13
CA ILE A 43 18.05 -18.10 5.60
C ILE A 43 18.20 -18.27 4.09
N PRO A 44 17.80 -19.41 3.50
CA PRO A 44 17.93 -19.58 2.07
C PRO A 44 16.99 -18.58 1.40
N GLN A 45 17.57 -17.58 0.74
CA GLN A 45 16.85 -16.80 -0.25
C GLN A 45 16.52 -17.75 -1.41
N THR A 46 15.33 -18.35 -1.34
CA THR A 46 14.73 -19.11 -2.43
C THR A 46 14.40 -18.15 -3.56
N VAL A 47 15.41 -17.83 -4.38
CA VAL A 47 15.24 -17.17 -5.66
C VAL A 47 14.71 -18.20 -6.66
N GLU A 48 13.41 -18.46 -6.60
CA GLU A 48 12.71 -19.13 -7.69
C GLU A 48 12.61 -18.15 -8.88
N SER A 49 13.57 -18.24 -9.79
CA SER A 49 13.46 -17.58 -11.10
C SER A 49 12.46 -18.36 -11.96
N PRO A 50 11.27 -17.81 -12.30
CA PRO A 50 10.33 -18.48 -13.19
C PRO A 50 10.95 -18.60 -14.59
N LYS A 51 11.29 -19.83 -14.97
CA LYS A 51 11.93 -20.15 -16.24
C LYS A 51 10.89 -20.14 -17.36
N ASN A 52 10.59 -18.94 -17.87
CA ASN A 52 9.60 -18.74 -18.93
C ASN A 52 9.98 -19.56 -20.17
N LYS A 53 9.10 -20.49 -20.55
CA LYS A 53 9.23 -21.36 -21.71
C LYS A 53 8.25 -20.88 -22.77
N THR A 54 8.73 -20.04 -23.67
CA THR A 54 7.95 -19.60 -24.84
C THR A 54 7.75 -20.78 -25.79
N GLU A 55 6.58 -21.40 -25.77
CA GLU A 55 6.14 -22.27 -26.87
C GLU A 55 5.36 -21.42 -27.88
N ALA A 56 5.96 -21.21 -29.05
CA ALA A 56 5.33 -20.54 -30.16
C ALA A 56 4.32 -21.48 -30.82
N ASN A 57 3.05 -21.03 -30.95
CA ASN A 57 2.09 -21.66 -31.83
C ASN A 57 1.49 -20.64 -32.79
N THR A 58 1.93 -20.72 -34.03
CA THR A 58 1.47 -19.94 -35.17
C THR A 58 0.09 -20.41 -35.60
N ALA A 59 -0.88 -19.51 -35.75
CA ALA A 59 -2.15 -19.81 -36.44
C ALA A 59 -1.89 -20.08 -37.95
N PRO A 60 -2.82 -20.74 -38.68
CA PRO A 60 -3.83 -19.93 -39.38
C PRO A 60 -5.21 -20.58 -39.70
N VAL A 61 -6.27 -19.76 -39.58
CA VAL A 61 -7.33 -19.48 -40.59
C VAL A 61 -8.42 -20.52 -40.99
N ASP A 62 -9.66 -19.99 -41.02
CA ASP A 62 -10.94 -20.39 -41.67
C ASP A 62 -11.67 -21.71 -41.36
N PHE A 63 -12.99 -21.59 -41.11
CA PHE A 63 -14.05 -22.06 -42.02
C PHE A 63 -15.43 -21.43 -41.71
N GLN A 64 -16.36 -21.54 -42.65
CA GLN A 64 -17.54 -20.66 -42.86
C GLN A 64 -18.82 -20.97 -42.06
N THR A 65 -19.73 -20.00 -42.15
CA THR A 65 -21.13 -19.90 -41.70
C THR A 65 -22.12 -20.91 -42.32
N GLU A 66 -23.13 -21.29 -41.54
CA GLU A 66 -24.57 -21.58 -41.84
C GLU A 66 -25.08 -22.48 -40.69
N GLY A 67 -26.23 -22.30 -40.03
CA GLY A 67 -27.51 -21.76 -40.43
C GLY A 67 -28.56 -22.88 -40.35
N VAL A 68 -29.47 -22.89 -39.36
CA VAL A 68 -30.79 -23.57 -39.40
C VAL A 68 -31.60 -23.23 -38.14
N VAL A 69 -32.88 -22.92 -38.34
CA VAL A 69 -33.93 -22.61 -37.36
C VAL A 69 -34.65 -23.89 -36.91
N ASN A 70 -35.19 -23.93 -35.68
CA ASN A 70 -36.53 -24.48 -35.35
C ASN A 70 -36.84 -24.41 -33.84
N THR A 71 -37.60 -23.39 -33.42
CA THR A 71 -38.73 -23.53 -32.48
C THR A 71 -39.87 -24.32 -33.18
N PRO A 72 -40.92 -24.86 -32.51
CA PRO A 72 -41.70 -24.26 -31.42
C PRO A 72 -42.03 -25.29 -30.28
N ASP A 73 -43.00 -25.17 -29.36
CA ASP A 73 -44.19 -24.31 -29.27
C ASP A 73 -44.76 -24.20 -27.84
N GLU A 74 -45.69 -23.24 -27.65
CA GLU A 74 -46.81 -23.23 -26.66
C GLU A 74 -46.55 -23.37 -25.12
N THR A 75 -47.31 -22.74 -24.21
CA THR A 75 -48.62 -22.04 -24.32
C THR A 75 -48.81 -21.01 -23.16
N THR A 76 -49.61 -19.94 -23.39
CA THR A 76 -50.70 -19.40 -22.48
C THR A 76 -50.32 -18.88 -21.06
N GLU A 77 -50.76 -17.73 -20.50
CA GLU A 77 -51.58 -16.54 -20.87
C GLU A 77 -51.51 -15.51 -19.68
N THR A 78 -52.00 -14.26 -19.64
CA THR A 78 -52.61 -13.30 -20.61
C THR A 78 -52.51 -11.84 -20.06
N LEU A 79 -52.77 -10.84 -20.93
CA LEU A 79 -53.26 -9.42 -20.79
C LEU A 79 -53.28 -8.68 -19.42
N MET A 80 -53.21 -7.34 -19.30
CA MET A 80 -53.28 -6.17 -20.22
C MET A 80 -52.44 -5.00 -19.58
N SER A 81 -52.30 -3.76 -20.06
CA SER A 81 -52.95 -2.93 -21.10
C SER A 81 -51.88 -1.96 -21.70
N GLU A 82 -51.99 -1.54 -22.97
CA GLU A 82 -52.47 -0.20 -23.43
C GLU A 82 -51.58 0.99 -23.04
N ALA A 83 -51.15 1.92 -23.90
CA ALA A 83 -50.97 2.05 -25.36
C ALA A 83 -50.63 3.54 -25.56
N GLU A 84 -49.59 3.89 -26.34
CA GLU A 84 -49.67 5.06 -27.22
C GLU A 84 -48.59 4.99 -28.32
N THR A 85 -48.91 5.57 -29.47
CA THR A 85 -48.25 5.29 -30.75
C THR A 85 -48.07 6.58 -31.55
N ILE A 86 -46.83 7.04 -31.75
CA ILE A 86 -46.46 8.04 -32.76
C ILE A 86 -45.05 7.65 -33.24
N ASP A 87 -44.94 6.80 -34.26
CA ASP A 87 -45.01 7.08 -35.70
C ASP A 87 -43.63 7.45 -36.29
N ALA A 88 -43.29 6.79 -37.39
CA ALA A 88 -41.96 6.77 -37.99
C ALA A 88 -42.05 6.70 -39.52
N THR A 89 -41.64 7.79 -40.17
CA THR A 89 -41.26 7.88 -41.59
C THR A 89 -40.19 8.96 -41.68
N GLU A 90 -38.92 8.63 -41.85
CA GLU A 90 -38.29 8.16 -43.10
C GLU A 90 -38.33 9.23 -44.21
N LEU A 91 -37.23 10.00 -44.34
CA LEU A 91 -36.55 10.17 -45.63
C LEU A 91 -35.15 10.78 -45.47
N LEU A 92 -34.21 10.20 -46.22
CA LEU A 92 -32.84 10.67 -46.40
C LEU A 92 -32.80 11.93 -47.26
N ASP A 93 -31.89 12.86 -46.98
CA ASP A 93 -31.14 13.50 -48.08
C ASP A 93 -29.72 13.95 -47.64
N ILE A 94 -28.87 14.10 -48.63
CA ILE A 94 -27.41 14.16 -48.54
C ILE A 94 -26.92 15.61 -48.44
N ALA A 95 -26.08 15.89 -47.44
CA ALA A 95 -25.30 17.12 -47.35
C ALA A 95 -23.86 16.82 -46.89
N ASP A 96 -23.15 16.04 -47.71
CA ASP A 96 -21.69 15.96 -47.67
C ASP A 96 -21.11 17.22 -48.33
N ALA A 97 -20.60 18.15 -47.52
CA ALA A 97 -19.49 19.06 -47.85
C ALA A 97 -19.13 19.98 -46.66
N PHE A 98 -17.83 20.28 -46.51
CA PHE A 98 -17.25 21.26 -45.58
C PHE A 98 -17.25 20.89 -44.09
N LEU A 99 -16.50 19.84 -43.75
CA LEU A 99 -15.69 19.87 -42.53
C LEU A 99 -14.58 20.92 -42.72
N PRO A 100 -14.42 21.92 -41.84
CA PRO A 100 -13.14 22.62 -41.72
C PRO A 100 -12.15 21.69 -41.01
N ASP A 101 -11.16 21.21 -41.77
CA ASP A 101 -9.86 20.84 -41.20
C ASP A 101 -9.25 22.03 -40.44
N ASP A 102 -8.26 21.74 -39.60
CA ASP A 102 -7.48 22.72 -38.81
C ASP A 102 -8.30 23.54 -37.79
N MET A 103 -8.42 23.04 -36.57
CA MET A 103 -7.36 23.22 -35.56
C MET A 103 -7.80 22.56 -34.25
N VAL A 104 -7.63 21.24 -34.14
CA VAL A 104 -7.44 20.65 -32.82
C VAL A 104 -6.08 21.16 -32.37
N SER A 105 -6.06 22.24 -31.58
CA SER A 105 -4.88 22.54 -30.80
C SER A 105 -4.75 21.43 -29.76
N GLU A 106 -4.02 20.39 -30.14
CA GLU A 106 -3.16 19.68 -29.20
C GLU A 106 -2.23 20.73 -28.59
N ALA A 107 -2.77 21.43 -27.59
CA ALA A 107 -1.99 21.72 -26.42
C ALA A 107 -1.62 20.35 -25.85
N GLU A 108 -0.58 19.74 -26.43
CA GLU A 108 0.38 18.95 -25.67
C GLU A 108 0.84 19.87 -24.53
N ALA A 109 0.04 19.91 -23.47
CA ALA A 109 0.51 20.26 -22.15
C ALA A 109 1.65 19.28 -21.93
N SER A 110 2.88 19.77 -22.14
CA SER A 110 4.14 19.03 -22.01
C SER A 110 3.95 18.01 -20.92
N ALA A 111 3.98 16.72 -21.26
CA ALA A 111 3.69 15.67 -20.31
C ALA A 111 4.71 15.79 -19.17
N GLU A 112 4.32 16.49 -18.11
CA GLU A 112 5.15 16.71 -16.94
C GLU A 112 5.44 15.31 -16.42
N ASP A 113 6.73 14.99 -16.30
CA ASP A 113 7.22 13.63 -16.08
C ASP A 113 6.74 13.15 -14.71
N VAL A 114 5.51 12.61 -14.67
CA VAL A 114 4.82 12.29 -13.43
C VAL A 114 5.66 11.25 -12.71
N PRO A 115 6.13 11.52 -11.49
CA PRO A 115 7.04 10.61 -10.81
C PRO A 115 6.38 9.22 -10.69
N VAL A 116 7.12 8.22 -11.18
CA VAL A 116 6.71 6.81 -11.16
C VAL A 116 7.39 6.11 -9.99
N SER A 117 6.68 5.15 -9.38
CA SER A 117 7.23 4.29 -8.34
C SER A 117 8.50 3.56 -8.81
N PRO A 118 9.60 3.59 -8.02
CA PRO A 118 10.77 2.75 -8.29
C PRO A 118 10.50 1.25 -8.07
N TYR A 119 9.35 0.89 -7.48
CA TYR A 119 8.94 -0.51 -7.22
C TYR A 119 7.92 -1.05 -8.23
N GLY A 120 7.61 -0.31 -9.30
CA GLY A 120 6.69 -0.77 -10.35
C GLY A 120 5.20 -0.59 -10.03
N PHE A 121 4.83 0.11 -8.95
CA PHE A 121 3.43 0.41 -8.62
C PHE A 121 2.76 1.48 -9.50
N GLY A 122 3.41 1.89 -10.60
CA GLY A 122 2.95 2.95 -11.49
C GLY A 122 3.11 4.36 -10.89
N PRO A 123 2.44 5.37 -11.47
CA PRO A 123 2.44 6.75 -10.98
C PRO A 123 2.03 6.85 -9.50
N TYR A 124 2.52 7.86 -8.79
CA TYR A 124 2.04 8.16 -7.44
C TYR A 124 0.57 8.63 -7.45
N PRO A 125 -0.23 8.29 -6.42
CA PRO A 125 -1.60 8.79 -6.30
C PRO A 125 -1.62 10.31 -6.04
N GLU A 126 -2.70 10.96 -6.43
CA GLU A 126 -2.95 12.36 -6.11
C GLU A 126 -3.05 12.55 -4.57
N VAL A 127 -2.23 13.45 -4.03
CA VAL A 127 -2.15 13.76 -2.60
C VAL A 127 -3.09 14.91 -2.28
N PRO A 128 -4.08 14.73 -1.37
CA PRO A 128 -4.98 15.80 -0.96
C PRO A 128 -4.23 17.00 -0.36
N VAL A 129 -4.73 18.22 -0.64
CA VAL A 129 -4.13 19.48 -0.16
C VAL A 129 -4.15 19.59 1.38
N ASP A 130 -5.06 18.87 2.05
CA ASP A 130 -5.18 18.79 3.50
C ASP A 130 -4.46 17.58 4.14
N TYR A 131 -3.79 16.73 3.34
CA TYR A 131 -3.01 15.60 3.85
C TYR A 131 -1.87 16.09 4.76
N PRO A 132 -1.61 15.46 5.92
CA PRO A 132 -0.71 16.01 6.95
C PRO A 132 0.77 16.08 6.53
N TYR A 133 1.16 15.30 5.51
CA TYR A 133 2.53 15.26 4.99
C TYR A 133 2.60 15.96 3.63
N LYS A 134 3.41 17.02 3.54
CA LYS A 134 3.56 17.82 2.30
C LYS A 134 4.22 17.07 1.14
N ASP A 135 5.03 16.07 1.45
CA ASP A 135 5.68 15.19 0.48
C ASP A 135 5.81 13.79 1.10
N PRO A 136 4.76 12.95 1.00
CA PRO A 136 4.78 11.60 1.55
C PRO A 136 5.72 10.66 0.80
N PHE A 137 6.12 11.01 -0.42
CA PHE A 137 6.96 10.17 -1.28
C PHE A 137 8.42 10.63 -1.39
N ALA A 138 8.82 11.72 -0.70
CA ALA A 138 10.18 12.24 -0.67
C ALA A 138 11.25 11.15 -0.48
N LEU A 139 11.02 10.25 0.48
CA LEU A 139 11.93 9.15 0.81
C LEU A 139 11.95 8.06 -0.27
N SER A 140 10.84 7.85 -0.96
CA SER A 140 10.71 6.89 -2.08
C SER A 140 11.35 7.41 -3.36
N ILE A 141 11.13 8.67 -3.70
CA ILE A 141 11.77 9.35 -4.84
C ILE A 141 13.29 9.40 -4.67
N GLY A 142 13.78 9.58 -3.43
CA GLY A 142 15.21 9.50 -3.09
C GLY A 142 15.79 8.07 -2.99
N GLY A 143 15.00 7.01 -3.24
CA GLY A 143 15.44 5.61 -3.15
C GLY A 143 15.80 5.14 -1.73
N CYS A 144 15.39 5.88 -0.70
CA CYS A 144 15.67 5.60 0.71
C CYS A 144 14.51 4.92 1.45
N SER A 145 13.31 4.86 0.85
CA SER A 145 12.21 4.06 1.38
C SER A 145 12.41 2.56 1.18
N THR A 146 11.50 1.77 1.75
CA THR A 146 11.26 0.39 1.33
C THR A 146 9.98 0.33 0.50
N LYS A 147 9.83 -0.74 -0.28
CA LYS A 147 8.58 -1.07 -0.99
C LYS A 147 7.35 -1.06 -0.07
N GLU A 148 7.53 -1.48 1.18
CA GLU A 148 6.49 -1.52 2.21
C GLU A 148 6.06 -0.12 2.66
N LEU A 149 7.00 0.83 2.80
CA LEU A 149 6.69 2.23 3.12
C LEU A 149 5.85 2.89 2.02
N GLU A 150 6.18 2.67 0.74
CA GLU A 150 5.36 3.20 -0.36
C GLU A 150 3.95 2.58 -0.37
N LEU A 151 3.82 1.28 -0.09
CA LEU A 151 2.51 0.64 0.05
C LEU A 151 1.71 1.20 1.23
N ILE A 152 2.34 1.52 2.37
CA ILE A 152 1.67 2.22 3.48
C ILE A 152 1.13 3.56 2.97
N GLU A 153 1.98 4.46 2.48
CA GLU A 153 1.55 5.81 2.07
C GLU A 153 0.46 5.79 0.99
N ARG A 154 0.57 4.92 -0.02
CA ARG A 154 -0.49 4.74 -1.04
C ARG A 154 -1.82 4.33 -0.41
N VAL A 155 -1.82 3.44 0.59
CA VAL A 155 -3.05 3.04 1.32
C VAL A 155 -3.59 4.20 2.14
N LEU A 156 -2.74 4.93 2.88
CA LEU A 156 -3.18 6.05 3.73
C LEU A 156 -3.79 7.20 2.89
N ILE A 157 -3.15 7.56 1.77
CA ILE A 157 -3.64 8.57 0.83
C ILE A 157 -4.97 8.13 0.20
N LYS A 158 -5.11 6.85 -0.17
CA LYS A 158 -6.39 6.33 -0.70
C LYS A 158 -7.50 6.34 0.34
N LEU A 159 -7.20 6.01 1.60
CA LEU A 159 -8.16 6.12 2.71
C LEU A 159 -8.57 7.57 2.98
N TRP A 160 -7.62 8.52 2.92
CA TRP A 160 -7.89 9.96 3.08
C TRP A 160 -8.82 10.48 1.97
N ASN A 161 -8.54 10.12 0.71
CA ASN A 161 -9.41 10.41 -0.43
C ASN A 161 -10.82 9.79 -0.31
N GLN A 162 -10.97 8.71 0.47
CA GLN A 162 -12.27 8.11 0.84
C GLN A 162 -12.94 8.78 2.05
N GLY A 163 -12.38 9.87 2.59
CA GLY A 163 -12.91 10.62 3.74
C GLY A 163 -12.41 10.15 5.10
N ASN A 164 -11.50 9.17 5.19
CA ASN A 164 -10.93 8.71 6.45
C ASN A 164 -9.73 9.58 6.86
N THR A 165 -10.01 10.80 7.32
CA THR A 165 -8.98 11.80 7.68
C THR A 165 -8.44 11.67 9.11
N ASN A 166 -9.02 10.82 9.94
CA ASN A 166 -8.55 10.54 11.30
C ASN A 166 -7.38 9.54 11.34
N ILE A 167 -6.38 9.73 10.46
CA ILE A 167 -5.23 8.84 10.27
C ILE A 167 -3.94 9.63 10.55
N THR A 168 -3.09 9.10 11.44
CA THR A 168 -1.81 9.72 11.84
C THR A 168 -0.57 8.97 11.35
N GLY A 169 -0.76 7.98 10.48
CA GLY A 169 0.28 7.13 9.92
C GLY A 169 -0.18 5.69 9.75
N GLY A 170 0.74 4.73 9.73
CA GLY A 170 0.43 3.31 9.75
C GLY A 170 1.68 2.43 9.78
N PHE A 171 1.48 1.12 9.90
CA PHE A 171 2.56 0.12 9.84
C PHE A 171 2.22 -1.02 8.88
N PHE A 172 3.26 -1.69 8.39
CA PHE A 172 3.13 -2.89 7.55
C PHE A 172 3.48 -4.13 8.39
N MET A 173 2.61 -5.14 8.39
CA MET A 173 2.84 -6.41 9.09
C MET A 173 2.11 -7.56 8.40
N SER A 174 2.77 -8.71 8.26
CA SER A 174 2.16 -9.92 7.69
C SER A 174 1.48 -9.71 6.32
N GLY A 175 2.05 -8.85 5.47
CA GLY A 175 1.49 -8.53 4.14
C GLY A 175 0.32 -7.55 4.14
N LYS A 176 -0.02 -6.93 5.28
CA LYS A 176 -1.14 -6.00 5.44
C LYS A 176 -0.66 -4.64 5.96
N VAL A 177 -1.36 -3.58 5.58
CA VAL A 177 -1.20 -2.22 6.12
C VAL A 177 -2.23 -1.99 7.24
N TYR A 178 -1.78 -1.39 8.34
CA TYR A 178 -2.59 -1.05 9.50
C TYR A 178 -2.51 0.46 9.73
N PRO A 179 -3.54 1.24 9.34
CA PRO A 179 -3.56 2.67 9.59
C PRO A 179 -3.64 2.98 11.08
N HIS A 180 -2.87 3.96 11.54
CA HIS A 180 -2.98 4.52 12.88
C HIS A 180 -4.18 5.46 12.93
N TYR A 181 -5.32 4.95 13.38
CA TYR A 181 -6.46 5.79 13.72
C TYR A 181 -6.30 6.36 15.13
N SER A 182 -6.78 7.58 15.36
CA SER A 182 -6.82 8.13 16.73
C SER A 182 -7.70 7.25 17.64
N GLU A 183 -7.34 7.20 18.92
CA GLU A 183 -7.97 6.35 19.95
C GLU A 183 -8.08 4.85 19.55
N THR A 184 -7.26 4.34 18.63
CA THR A 184 -7.36 2.95 18.14
C THR A 184 -6.08 2.16 18.43
N ALA A 185 -6.28 0.92 18.87
CA ALA A 185 -5.23 -0.04 19.15
C ALA A 185 -5.49 -1.37 18.46
N TYR A 186 -4.45 -1.96 17.88
CA TYR A 186 -4.50 -3.30 17.32
C TYR A 186 -3.97 -4.31 18.33
N THR A 187 -4.71 -5.40 18.51
CA THR A 187 -4.38 -6.48 19.46
C THR A 187 -4.35 -7.82 18.75
N ARG A 188 -3.28 -8.61 18.94
CA ARG A 188 -3.24 -10.04 18.62
C ARG A 188 -3.07 -10.86 19.91
N GLN A 189 -3.87 -11.91 20.07
CA GLN A 189 -3.68 -12.88 21.15
C GLN A 189 -2.46 -13.76 20.85
N THR A 190 -1.43 -13.71 21.68
CA THR A 190 -0.24 -14.56 21.56
C THR A 190 -0.38 -15.80 22.45
N GLY A 191 -0.71 -16.93 21.82
CA GLY A 191 -0.83 -18.22 22.48
C GLY A 191 0.52 -18.75 22.94
N ASN A 192 0.83 -18.58 24.23
CA ASN A 192 1.77 -19.38 25.05
C ASN A 192 1.98 -18.82 26.47
N SER A 193 1.48 -17.61 26.78
CA SER A 193 1.39 -17.14 28.17
C SER A 193 0.18 -17.78 28.86
N GLU A 194 0.36 -18.29 30.09
CA GLU A 194 -0.75 -18.75 30.95
C GLU A 194 -1.77 -17.63 31.25
N ASN A 195 -1.37 -16.36 31.07
CA ASN A 195 -2.22 -15.19 31.23
C ASN A 195 -2.80 -14.64 29.90
N GLY A 196 -2.51 -15.29 28.75
CA GLY A 196 -2.89 -14.79 27.43
C GLY A 196 -2.15 -13.51 27.06
N GLY A 197 -1.02 -13.62 26.36
CA GLY A 197 -0.27 -12.43 25.94
C GLY A 197 -1.06 -11.64 24.89
N PHE A 198 -0.99 -10.31 24.95
CA PHE A 198 -1.49 -9.44 23.90
C PHE A 198 -0.32 -8.71 23.26
N MET A 199 -0.13 -8.85 21.96
CA MET A 199 0.70 -7.94 21.20
C MET A 199 -0.10 -6.67 20.95
N TYR A 200 0.36 -5.55 21.52
CA TYR A 200 -0.22 -4.23 21.34
C TYR A 200 0.55 -3.44 20.27
N ILE A 201 -0.18 -2.84 19.32
CA ILE A 201 0.37 -1.84 18.40
C ILE A 201 -0.63 -0.70 18.31
N GLY A 202 -0.23 0.48 18.81
CA GLY A 202 -1.07 1.68 18.88
C GLY A 202 -0.55 2.82 18.02
N SER A 203 -1.41 3.80 17.78
CA SER A 203 -1.00 5.12 17.29
C SER A 203 0.04 5.75 18.24
N PRO A 204 1.02 6.55 17.75
CA PRO A 204 1.93 7.31 18.61
C PRO A 204 1.23 8.18 19.66
N ASP A 205 0.01 8.64 19.36
CA ASP A 205 -0.81 9.49 20.23
C ASP A 205 -1.61 8.69 21.27
N PHE A 206 -1.59 7.35 21.20
CA PHE A 206 -2.32 6.46 22.10
C PHE A 206 -1.31 5.73 23.03
N PRO A 207 -0.98 6.33 24.20
CA PRO A 207 0.08 5.83 25.08
C PRO A 207 -0.23 4.43 25.55
N GLU A 208 0.79 3.55 25.66
CA GLU A 208 0.67 2.12 26.01
C GLU A 208 -0.43 1.89 27.06
N PRO A 209 -1.63 1.49 26.61
CA PRO A 209 -2.81 1.52 27.43
C PRO A 209 -2.88 0.17 28.11
N ASP A 210 -2.93 0.20 29.42
CA ASP A 210 -3.33 -0.94 30.21
C ASP A 210 -4.66 -1.51 29.63
N LEU A 211 -4.62 -2.79 29.26
CA LEU A 211 -5.73 -3.48 28.61
C LEU A 211 -6.98 -3.47 29.50
N GLU A 212 -6.79 -3.56 30.83
CA GLU A 212 -7.87 -3.42 31.80
C GLU A 212 -8.47 -2.00 31.76
N SER A 213 -7.65 -0.97 31.61
CA SER A 213 -8.09 0.42 31.48
C SER A 213 -8.86 0.71 30.18
N ILE A 214 -8.62 -0.02 29.08
CA ILE A 214 -9.52 0.05 27.90
C ILE A 214 -10.80 -0.76 28.12
N GLN A 215 -10.68 -2.02 28.57
CA GLN A 215 -11.85 -2.90 28.74
C GLN A 215 -12.83 -2.40 29.82
N SER A 216 -12.34 -1.70 30.84
CA SER A 216 -13.16 -1.01 31.84
C SER A 216 -13.74 0.34 31.37
N GLY A 217 -13.40 0.79 30.15
CA GLY A 217 -13.85 2.07 29.59
C GLY A 217 -13.22 3.31 30.23
N LYS A 218 -12.16 3.13 31.04
CA LYS A 218 -11.43 4.22 31.71
C LYS A 218 -10.57 5.03 30.73
N ILE A 219 -10.04 4.38 29.70
CA ILE A 219 -9.43 5.00 28.52
C ILE A 219 -10.44 4.90 27.38
N LYS A 220 -10.73 6.02 26.70
CA LYS A 220 -11.51 6.00 25.47
C LYS A 220 -10.65 5.41 24.36
N GLY A 221 -11.14 4.34 23.73
CA GLY A 221 -10.53 3.81 22.53
C GLY A 221 -11.21 2.56 21.98
N GLN A 222 -10.82 2.20 20.75
CA GLN A 222 -11.29 1.03 20.03
C GLN A 222 -10.18 -0.01 19.99
N LEU A 223 -10.46 -1.21 20.50
CA LEU A 223 -9.65 -2.40 20.23
C LEU A 223 -10.06 -2.97 18.88
N ARG A 224 -9.07 -3.23 18.02
CA ARG A 224 -9.23 -3.92 16.74
C ARG A 224 -8.40 -5.18 16.76
N ASP A 225 -8.98 -6.30 16.34
CA ASP A 225 -8.22 -7.52 16.14
C ASP A 225 -7.22 -7.34 14.99
N LEU A 226 -5.94 -7.56 15.28
CA LEU A 226 -4.84 -7.40 14.33
C LEU A 226 -4.98 -8.38 13.16
N ASP A 227 -5.50 -9.59 13.36
CA ASP A 227 -5.53 -10.60 12.29
C ASP A 227 -6.60 -10.30 11.24
N SER A 228 -7.75 -9.77 11.65
CA SER A 228 -8.85 -9.36 10.75
C SER A 228 -8.75 -7.93 10.22
N SER A 229 -8.24 -6.96 10.99
CA SER A 229 -8.42 -5.53 10.69
C SER A 229 -7.41 -4.91 9.72
N GLY A 230 -6.34 -5.63 9.36
CA GLY A 230 -5.34 -5.12 8.42
C GLY A 230 -5.80 -5.15 6.96
N ILE A 231 -5.47 -4.09 6.24
CA ILE A 231 -5.80 -3.88 4.82
C ILE A 231 -4.79 -4.63 3.96
N GLU A 232 -5.25 -5.48 3.05
CA GLU A 232 -4.39 -6.07 2.01
C GLU A 232 -4.13 -5.00 0.94
N PRO A 233 -2.88 -4.51 0.76
CA PRO A 233 -2.64 -3.28 0.03
C PRO A 233 -2.74 -3.46 -1.49
N TYR A 234 -2.39 -4.62 -2.04
CA TYR A 234 -2.42 -4.84 -3.49
C TYR A 234 -3.86 -4.84 -4.01
N SER A 235 -4.72 -5.65 -3.39
CA SER A 235 -6.16 -5.72 -3.65
C SER A 235 -6.86 -4.39 -3.36
N PHE A 236 -6.53 -3.73 -2.25
CA PHE A 236 -7.14 -2.44 -1.92
C PHE A 236 -6.74 -1.31 -2.88
N LEU A 237 -5.49 -1.29 -3.35
CA LEU A 237 -5.00 -0.29 -4.30
C LEU A 237 -5.38 -0.60 -5.74
N GLY A 238 -5.57 -1.87 -6.10
CA GLY A 238 -5.77 -2.33 -7.48
C GLY A 238 -4.45 -2.64 -8.20
N LEU A 239 -3.42 -3.05 -7.45
CA LEU A 239 -2.07 -3.37 -7.94
C LEU A 239 -1.89 -4.88 -8.12
N ASP A 240 -1.06 -5.26 -9.10
CA ASP A 240 -0.61 -6.65 -9.23
C ASP A 240 0.46 -6.98 -8.18
N ARG A 241 0.45 -8.22 -7.68
CA ARG A 241 1.41 -8.79 -6.74
C ARG A 241 2.66 -9.36 -7.42
N SER A 242 2.73 -9.34 -8.75
CA SER A 242 3.87 -9.87 -9.52
C SER A 242 5.12 -8.99 -9.47
N HIS A 243 5.00 -7.75 -8.99
CA HIS A 243 6.07 -6.79 -8.70
C HIS A 243 6.44 -6.83 -7.22
#